data_AF-A0A971V6C6-F1
#
_entry.id   AF-A0A971V6C6-F1
#
_cell.length_a   1.000
_cell.length_b   1.000
_cell.length_c   1.000
_cell.angle_alpha   90.00
_cell.angle_beta   90.00
_cell.angle_gamma   90.00
#
_symmetry.space_group_name_H-M   'P 1'
#
loop_
_entity.id
_entity.type
_entity.pdbx_description
1 polymer ?
#
loop_
_entity_poly.entity_id
_entity_poly.type
_entity_poly.pdbx_seq_one_letter_code
_entity_poly.pdbx_strand_id
1 'polypeptide(L)'
;MYEVVKRDGKKVEFNLAKISNAIRKAFIAQEKDFNDDIIDLLALKVTADYSEKIVNGKVTVEDIQDSVETVLQRTGYEDVAKAYILYRKQREKIRYMKSAVLDYKELVDSYVKINDWRVKENSTVTYSVGGLILSNSGAIT
;
A
#
# COMPACT_ATOMS: atom_id res chain seq x y z
N MET A 1 2.06 -2.18 25.24
CA MET A 1 1.35 -1.68 24.06
C MET A 1 2.33 -1.67 22.90
N TYR A 2 2.00 -2.26 21.75
CA TYR A 2 2.92 -2.40 20.61
C TYR A 2 2.60 -1.41 19.50
N GLU A 3 3.58 -1.15 18.64
CA GLU A 3 3.46 -0.24 17.50
C GLU A 3 3.26 -1.01 16.20
N VAL A 4 2.50 -0.42 15.28
CA VAL A 4 2.31 -0.91 13.92
C VAL A 4 3.20 -0.12 12.98
N VAL A 5 4.10 -0.81 12.29
CA VAL A 5 4.97 -0.26 11.26
C VAL A 5 4.22 -0.25 9.93
N LYS A 6 3.90 0.94 9.45
CA LYS A 6 3.27 1.13 8.14
C LYS A 6 4.27 0.91 7.00
N ARG A 7 3.73 0.74 5.79
CA ARG A 7 4.49 0.59 4.53
C ARG A 7 5.43 1.74 4.24
N ASP A 8 5.13 2.95 4.72
CA ASP A 8 5.97 4.15 4.60
C ASP A 8 7.03 4.25 5.70
N GLY A 9 7.19 3.21 6.52
CA GLY A 9 8.11 3.17 7.67
C GLY A 9 7.60 3.91 8.90
N LYS A 10 6.45 4.61 8.83
CA LYS A 10 5.89 5.31 9.98
C LYS A 10 5.39 4.33 11.03
N LYS A 11 5.73 4.59 12.28
CA LYS A 11 5.22 3.86 13.45
C LYS A 11 3.98 4.54 13.96
N VAL A 12 2.92 3.76 14.18
CA VAL A 12 1.68 4.24 14.77
C VAL A 12 1.25 3.31 15.88
N GLU A 13 0.56 3.85 16.86
CA GLU A 13 -0.02 3.05 17.93
C GLU A 13 -1.05 2.05 17.38
N PHE A 14 -1.06 0.85 17.95
CA PHE A 14 -2.04 -0.17 17.61
C PHE A 14 -3.47 0.29 17.95
N ASN A 15 -4.40 0.05 17.03
CA ASN A 15 -5.81 0.34 17.22
C ASN A 15 -6.66 -0.79 16.63
N LEU A 16 -7.34 -1.54 17.51
CA LEU A 16 -8.20 -2.66 17.14
C LEU A 16 -9.34 -2.25 16.20
N ALA A 17 -9.92 -1.06 16.38
CA ALA A 17 -11.03 -0.60 15.55
C ALA A 17 -10.66 -0.48 14.07
N LYS A 18 -9.37 -0.34 13.72
CA LYS A 18 -8.94 -0.38 12.32
C LYS A 18 -9.07 -1.77 11.71
N ILE A 19 -8.86 -2.82 12.49
CA ILE A 19 -9.05 -4.21 12.07
C ILE A 19 -10.55 -4.48 11.93
N SER A 20 -11.36 -4.18 12.96
CA SER A 20 -12.82 -4.34 12.92
C SER A 20 -13.43 -3.64 11.70
N ASN A 21 -13.02 -2.40 11.42
CA ASN A 21 -13.52 -1.65 10.26
C ASN A 21 -13.08 -2.25 8.92
N ALA A 22 -11.88 -2.83 8.84
CA ALA A 22 -11.40 -3.45 7.61
C ALA A 22 -12.17 -4.76 7.33
N ILE A 23 -12.43 -5.55 8.36
CA ILE A 23 -13.25 -6.76 8.28
C ILE A 23 -14.69 -6.40 7.90
N ARG A 24 -15.30 -5.41 8.59
CA ARG A 24 -16.65 -4.92 8.28
C ARG A 24 -16.81 -4.54 6.81
N LYS A 25 -15.84 -3.82 6.24
CA LYS A 25 -15.86 -3.44 4.82
C LYS A 25 -15.85 -4.65 3.89
N ALA A 26 -15.14 -5.72 4.24
CA ALA A 26 -15.14 -6.94 3.44
C ALA A 26 -16.49 -7.66 3.49
N PHE A 27 -17.14 -7.70 4.67
CA PHE A 27 -18.49 -8.25 4.80
C PHE A 27 -19.52 -7.44 4.00
N ILE A 28 -19.48 -6.12 4.09
CA ILE A 28 -20.34 -5.22 3.30
C ILE A 28 -20.12 -5.43 1.80
N ALA A 29 -18.86 -5.59 1.36
CA ALA A 29 -18.53 -5.81 -0.05
C ALA A 29 -19.02 -7.16 -0.60
N GLN A 30 -19.34 -8.12 0.27
CA GLN A 30 -19.94 -9.41 -0.10
C GLN A 30 -21.44 -9.46 0.18
N GLU A 31 -22.06 -8.35 0.58
CA GLU A 31 -23.49 -8.27 0.93
C GLU A 31 -23.90 -9.34 1.95
N LYS A 32 -22.99 -9.69 2.85
CA LYS A 32 -23.25 -10.66 3.92
C LYS A 32 -23.77 -9.96 5.16
N ASP A 33 -24.78 -10.58 5.77
CA ASP A 33 -25.21 -10.20 7.11
C ASP A 33 -24.10 -10.51 8.11
N PHE A 34 -23.88 -9.58 9.03
CA PHE A 34 -22.95 -9.72 10.13
C PHE A 34 -23.51 -9.03 11.36
N ASN A 35 -23.13 -9.55 12.52
CA ASN A 35 -23.31 -8.87 13.80
C ASN A 35 -21.99 -8.20 14.19
N ASP A 36 -22.06 -7.03 14.81
CA ASP A 36 -20.91 -6.33 15.38
C ASP A 36 -20.13 -7.23 16.34
N ASP A 37 -20.80 -8.08 17.12
CA ASP A 37 -20.17 -9.07 18.01
C ASP A 37 -19.27 -10.05 17.25
N ILE A 38 -19.70 -10.47 16.05
CA ILE A 38 -18.91 -11.37 15.19
C ILE A 38 -17.68 -10.64 14.67
N ILE A 39 -17.83 -9.38 14.24
CA ILE A 39 -16.71 -8.58 13.74
C ILE A 39 -15.66 -8.36 14.82
N ASP A 40 -16.08 -8.06 16.05
CA ASP A 40 -15.17 -7.85 17.16
C ASP A 40 -14.50 -9.16 17.60
N LEU A 41 -15.23 -10.27 17.61
CA LEU A 41 -14.64 -11.60 17.84
C LEU A 41 -13.57 -11.93 16.79
N LEU A 42 -13.85 -11.68 15.51
CA LEU A 42 -12.89 -11.89 14.42
C LEU A 42 -11.67 -10.97 14.59
N ALA A 43 -11.88 -9.69 14.92
CA ALA A 43 -10.79 -8.75 15.15
C ALA A 43 -9.87 -9.21 16.30
N LEU A 44 -10.45 -9.69 17.40
CA LEU A 44 -9.69 -10.27 18.51
C LEU A 44 -8.94 -11.54 18.09
N LYS A 45 -9.58 -12.43 17.32
CA LYS A 45 -8.92 -13.62 16.79
C LYS A 45 -7.73 -13.29 15.89
N VAL A 46 -7.83 -12.22 15.09
CA VAL A 46 -6.71 -11.69 14.31
C VAL A 46 -5.59 -11.21 15.23
N THR A 47 -5.90 -10.51 16.32
CA THR A 47 -4.85 -10.09 17.28
C THR A 47 -4.11 -11.26 17.93
N ALA A 48 -4.82 -12.36 18.20
CA ALA A 48 -4.20 -13.57 18.68
C ALA A 48 -3.31 -14.23 17.61
N ASP A 49 -3.77 -14.29 16.35
CA ASP A 49 -3.06 -14.97 15.25
C ASP A 49 -1.70 -14.31 14.91
N TYR A 50 -1.60 -12.98 14.89
CA TYR A 50 -0.32 -12.31 14.65
C TYR A 50 0.52 -12.06 15.91
N SER A 51 0.05 -12.45 17.09
CA SER A 51 0.73 -12.12 18.37
C SER A 51 2.18 -12.62 18.39
N GLU A 52 2.45 -13.79 17.81
CA GLU A 52 3.79 -14.38 17.68
C GLU A 52 4.71 -13.61 16.71
N LYS A 53 4.13 -12.83 15.80
CA LYS A 53 4.88 -12.01 14.81
C LYS A 53 5.35 -10.68 15.40
N ILE A 54 4.98 -10.36 16.65
CA ILE A 54 5.39 -9.13 17.32
C ILE A 54 6.86 -9.26 17.75
N VAL A 55 7.74 -8.50 17.10
CA VAL A 55 9.17 -8.48 17.42
C VAL A 55 9.56 -7.12 17.98
N ASN A 56 10.18 -7.08 19.15
CA ASN A 56 10.58 -5.84 19.84
C ASN A 56 9.42 -4.83 20.00
N GLY A 57 8.22 -5.33 20.29
CA GLY A 57 7.02 -4.50 20.44
C GLY A 57 6.54 -3.85 19.15
N LYS A 58 6.92 -4.40 17.98
CA LYS A 58 6.52 -3.90 16.66
C LYS A 58 5.96 -5.02 15.81
N VAL A 59 4.98 -4.67 14.97
CA VAL A 59 4.40 -5.56 13.96
C VAL A 59 4.20 -4.79 12.66
N THR A 60 4.37 -5.42 11.51
CA THR A 60 4.14 -4.72 10.23
C THR A 60 2.65 -4.72 9.88
N VAL A 61 2.23 -3.75 9.05
CA VAL A 61 0.86 -3.76 8.51
C VAL A 61 0.60 -5.02 7.67
N GLU A 62 1.61 -5.57 6.97
CA GLU A 62 1.42 -6.80 6.18
C GLU A 62 1.12 -8.00 7.06
N ASP A 63 1.87 -8.18 8.17
CA ASP A 63 1.65 -9.29 9.10
C ASP A 63 0.22 -9.31 9.65
N ILE A 64 -0.32 -8.12 9.97
CA ILE A 64 -1.72 -7.98 10.41
C ILE A 64 -2.66 -8.36 9.27
N GLN A 65 -2.41 -7.88 8.05
CA GLN A 65 -3.26 -8.17 6.89
C GLN A 65 -3.29 -9.66 6.53
N ASP A 66 -2.13 -10.33 6.54
CA ASP A 66 -2.03 -11.77 6.30
C ASP A 66 -2.81 -12.57 7.35
N SER A 67 -2.83 -12.07 8.58
CA SER A 67 -3.55 -12.70 9.69
C SER A 67 -5.06 -12.46 9.58
N VAL A 68 -5.50 -11.30 9.07
CA VAL A 68 -6.92 -11.08 8.69
C VAL A 68 -7.36 -12.10 7.64
N GLU A 69 -6.58 -12.31 6.59
CA GLU A 69 -6.89 -13.27 5.53
C GLU A 69 -6.98 -14.69 6.07
N THR A 70 -5.99 -15.09 6.86
CA THR A 70 -5.90 -16.42 7.48
C THR A 70 -7.06 -16.69 8.41
N VAL A 71 -7.41 -15.73 9.27
CA VAL A 71 -8.53 -15.87 10.21
C VAL A 71 -9.85 -15.99 9.47
N LEU A 72 -10.12 -15.12 8.49
CA LEU A 72 -11.37 -15.16 7.72
C LEU A 72 -11.55 -16.52 7.02
N GLN A 73 -10.49 -17.05 6.41
CA GLN A 73 -10.50 -18.39 5.80
C GLN A 73 -10.78 -19.49 6.84
N ARG A 74 -10.06 -19.49 7.98
CA ARG A 74 -10.21 -20.49 9.04
C ARG A 74 -11.57 -20.46 9.73
N THR A 75 -12.26 -19.33 9.71
CA THR A 75 -13.59 -19.16 10.32
C THR A 75 -14.76 -19.46 9.38
N GLY A 76 -14.49 -19.92 8.15
CA GLY A 76 -15.53 -20.26 7.18
C GLY A 76 -16.08 -19.07 6.39
N TYR A 77 -15.45 -17.89 6.50
CA TYR A 77 -15.78 -16.70 5.70
C TYR A 77 -14.87 -16.62 4.46
N GLU A 78 -14.79 -17.71 3.69
CA GLU A 78 -13.86 -17.84 2.57
C GLU A 78 -14.12 -16.81 1.46
N ASP A 79 -15.37 -16.53 1.15
CA ASP A 79 -15.79 -15.51 0.19
C ASP A 79 -15.46 -14.08 0.65
N VAL A 80 -15.66 -13.78 1.93
CA VAL A 80 -15.23 -12.51 2.54
C VAL A 80 -13.71 -12.37 2.49
N ALA A 81 -12.97 -13.45 2.76
CA ALA A 81 -11.51 -13.46 2.65
C ALA A 81 -11.07 -13.17 1.20
N LYS A 82 -11.70 -13.80 0.20
CA LYS A 82 -11.42 -13.53 -1.22
C LYS A 82 -11.67 -12.07 -1.58
N ALA A 83 -12.77 -11.49 -1.13
CA ALA A 83 -13.09 -10.08 -1.34
C ALA A 83 -12.02 -9.16 -0.73
N TYR A 84 -11.60 -9.46 0.50
CA TYR A 84 -10.56 -8.72 1.20
C TYR A 84 -9.21 -8.79 0.45
N ILE A 85 -8.79 -9.99 0.04
CA ILE A 85 -7.56 -10.23 -0.74
C ILE A 85 -7.59 -9.44 -2.06
N LEU A 86 -8.71 -9.50 -2.78
CA LEU A 86 -8.86 -8.80 -4.06
C LEU A 86 -8.75 -7.29 -3.87
N TYR A 87 -9.42 -6.74 -2.86
CA TYR A 87 -9.33 -5.32 -2.52
C TYR A 87 -7.89 -4.93 -2.14
N ARG A 88 -7.20 -5.73 -1.32
CA ARG A 88 -5.79 -5.51 -0.96
C ARG A 88 -4.90 -5.43 -2.20
N LYS A 89 -5.00 -6.41 -3.10
CA LYS A 89 -4.24 -6.44 -4.37
C LYS A 89 -4.55 -5.23 -5.26
N GLN A 90 -5.81 -4.83 -5.37
CA GLN A 90 -6.18 -3.62 -6.12
C GLN A 90 -5.54 -2.37 -5.53
N ARG A 91 -5.52 -2.24 -4.19
CA ARG A 91 -4.88 -1.11 -3.51
C ARG A 91 -3.35 -1.14 -3.62
N GLU A 92 -2.73 -2.31 -3.66
CA GLU A 92 -1.31 -2.46 -3.96
C GLU A 92 -0.99 -1.96 -5.38
N LYS A 93 -1.77 -2.39 -6.38
CA LYS A 93 -1.62 -1.92 -7.76
C LYS A 93 -1.75 -0.40 -7.88
N ILE A 94 -2.74 0.20 -7.20
CA ILE A 94 -2.91 1.67 -7.19
C ILE A 94 -1.70 2.37 -6.56
N ARG A 95 -1.12 1.81 -5.48
CA ARG A 95 0.09 2.37 -4.86
C ARG A 95 1.29 2.29 -5.80
N TYR A 96 1.49 1.15 -6.43
CA TYR A 96 2.56 0.95 -7.42
C TYR A 96 2.42 1.90 -8.62
N MET A 97 1.20 2.07 -9.15
CA MET A 97 0.96 3.03 -10.23
C MET A 97 1.25 4.47 -9.79
N LYS A 98 0.90 4.82 -8.54
CA LYS A 98 1.17 6.16 -8.01
C LYS A 98 2.68 6.43 -7.88
N SER A 99 3.47 5.45 -7.42
CA SER A 99 4.93 5.61 -7.38
C SER A 99 5.51 5.75 -8.78
N ALA A 100 5.13 4.89 -9.73
CA ALA A 100 5.64 4.95 -11.10
C ALA A 100 5.33 6.30 -11.80
N VAL A 101 4.14 6.87 -11.59
CA VAL A 101 3.77 8.19 -12.14
C VAL A 101 4.56 9.33 -11.48
N LEU A 102 4.82 9.26 -10.17
CA LEU A 102 5.64 10.25 -9.47
C LEU A 102 7.09 10.20 -9.96
N ASP A 103 7.67 9.01 -10.09
CA ASP A 103 9.03 8.81 -10.61
C ASP A 103 9.16 9.37 -12.03
N TYR A 104 8.17 9.11 -12.90
CA TYR A 104 8.16 9.67 -14.26
C TYR A 104 8.12 11.20 -14.27
N LYS A 105 7.30 11.81 -13.40
CA LYS A 105 7.23 13.26 -13.28
C LYS A 105 8.56 13.84 -12.78
N GLU A 106 9.21 13.21 -11.81
CA GLU A 106 10.52 13.64 -11.31
C GLU A 106 11.62 13.52 -12.36
N LEU A 107 11.63 12.45 -13.17
CA LEU A 107 12.56 12.29 -14.30
C LEU A 107 12.40 13.41 -15.33
N VAL A 108 11.15 13.71 -15.72
CA VAL A 108 10.86 14.80 -16.66
C VAL A 108 11.19 16.16 -16.05
N ASP A 109 10.81 16.40 -14.78
CA ASP A 109 11.12 17.64 -14.06
C ASP A 109 12.64 17.83 -13.91
N SER A 110 13.40 16.77 -13.66
CA SER A 110 14.86 16.80 -13.62
C SER A 110 15.42 17.27 -14.96
N TYR A 111 14.99 16.67 -16.07
CA TYR A 111 15.41 17.08 -17.42
C TYR A 111 15.06 18.55 -17.73
N VAL A 112 13.88 19.01 -17.32
CA VAL A 112 13.38 20.37 -17.58
C VAL A 112 14.00 21.41 -16.63
N LYS A 113 14.36 21.02 -15.41
CA LYS A 113 14.89 21.90 -14.35
C LYS A 113 16.41 21.91 -14.24
N ILE A 114 17.17 21.21 -15.11
CA ILE A 114 18.62 21.45 -15.34
C ILE A 114 18.81 22.81 -16.05
N ASN A 115 18.30 23.86 -15.42
CA ASN A 115 18.45 25.26 -15.77
C ASN A 115 19.27 25.90 -14.63
N ASP A 116 20.52 25.49 -14.51
CA ASP A 116 21.54 26.38 -13.96
C ASP A 116 21.96 27.31 -15.11
N TRP A 117 22.16 28.60 -14.82
CA TRP A 117 22.36 29.77 -15.71
C TRP A 117 23.34 29.61 -16.91
N ARG A 118 24.00 28.46 -17.06
CA ARG A 118 25.03 28.13 -18.07
C ARG A 118 24.48 27.70 -19.44
N VAL A 119 23.17 27.54 -19.62
CA VAL A 119 22.56 26.92 -20.82
C VAL A 119 21.89 27.91 -21.80
N LYS A 120 21.98 29.22 -21.56
CA LYS A 120 21.46 30.23 -22.51
C LYS A 120 22.20 30.29 -23.86
N GLU A 121 23.36 29.65 -24.03
CA GLU A 121 24.19 29.81 -25.23
C GLU A 121 24.02 28.77 -26.34
N ASN A 122 23.34 27.62 -26.15
CA ASN A 122 23.23 26.60 -27.21
C ASN A 122 21.87 25.86 -27.21
N SER A 123 20.86 26.45 -27.86
CA SER A 123 19.46 25.96 -27.85
C SER A 123 19.00 25.44 -29.22
N THR A 124 19.42 24.23 -29.62
CA THR A 124 18.80 23.61 -30.82
C THR A 124 18.63 22.09 -30.80
N VAL A 125 19.46 21.31 -30.10
CA VAL A 125 19.40 19.82 -30.17
C VAL A 125 19.09 19.17 -28.82
N THR A 126 19.50 19.78 -27.71
CA THR A 126 19.41 19.23 -26.35
C THR A 126 18.05 19.38 -25.69
N TYR A 127 17.11 20.16 -26.23
CA TYR A 127 15.74 20.32 -25.71
C TYR A 127 14.71 20.11 -26.82
N SER A 128 14.76 18.93 -27.45
CA SER A 128 13.71 18.47 -28.35
C SER A 128 12.91 17.36 -27.68
N VAL A 129 11.68 17.13 -28.16
CA VAL A 129 10.90 15.95 -27.78
C VAL A 129 11.74 14.66 -27.98
N GLY A 130 12.57 14.62 -29.03
CA GLY A 130 13.52 13.53 -29.27
C GLY A 130 14.61 13.39 -28.20
N GLY A 131 15.18 14.51 -27.72
CA GLY A 131 16.18 14.52 -26.64
C GLY A 131 15.62 14.06 -25.30
N LEU A 132 14.39 14.46 -24.97
CA LEU A 132 13.67 13.99 -23.79
C LEU A 132 13.42 12.48 -23.85
N ILE A 133 12.98 11.98 -25.01
CA ILE A 133 12.77 10.54 -25.22
C ILE A 133 14.08 9.77 -25.03
N LEU A 134 15.19 10.24 -25.62
CA LEU A 134 16.51 9.61 -25.48
C LEU A 134 17.00 9.61 -24.03
N SER A 135 16.90 10.76 -23.33
CA SER A 135 17.31 10.91 -21.94
C SER A 135 16.50 10.00 -21.00
N ASN A 136 15.18 9.93 -21.18
CA ASN A 136 14.34 9.04 -20.39
C ASN A 136 14.64 7.57 -20.72
N SER A 137 14.96 7.23 -21.97
CA SER A 137 15.31 5.85 -22.35
C SER A 137 16.63 5.41 -21.72
N GLY A 138 17.62 6.31 -21.63
CA GLY A 138 18.90 6.05 -20.95
C GLY A 138 18.81 5.97 -19.42
N ALA A 139 17.81 6.61 -18.80
CA ALA A 139 17.60 6.58 -17.34
C ALA A 139 16.80 5.37 -16.85
N ILE A 140 16.05 4.70 -17.74
CA ILE A 140 15.19 3.55 -17.43
C ILE A 140 15.90 2.20 -17.68
N THR A 141 17.06 2.20 -18.35
CA THR A 141 17.90 1.00 -18.58
C THR A 141 18.87 0.79 -17.42
#